data_AF-A0A2U1MHI8-F1
#
_entry.id   AF-A0A2U1MHI8-F1
#
_cell.length_a   1.000
_cell.length_b   1.000
_cell.length_c   1.000
_cell.angle_alpha   90.00
_cell.angle_beta   90.00
_cell.angle_gamma   90.00
#
_symmetry.space_group_name_H-M   'P 1'
#
loop_
_entity.id
_entity.type
_entity.pdbx_description
1 polymer ?
#
loop_
_entity_poly.entity_id
_entity_poly.type
_entity_poly.pdbx_seq_one_letter_code
_entity_poly.pdbx_strand_id
1 'polypeptide(L)'
;MMKCMLCGQKIELQQSETIEVKESDTFCENNGVTLDNFDTSDDIQIPSPTPQTDKLPTKSKSKKRKADEEDPIWSKIADSLYNIVHALDRNSKVIENSRPHVYTEKEIYEELQCLGLDREAIQPAYVFLLENPDKTRGLFGCPFEDRVLYLNTLMGLGK
;
A
#
# COMPACT_ATOMS: atom_id res chain seq x y z
N MET A 1 14.09 -22.31 19.14
CA MET A 1 12.88 -22.48 19.97
C MET A 1 12.91 -21.41 21.05
N MET A 2 12.11 -20.36 20.92
CA MET A 2 12.06 -19.28 21.92
C MET A 2 10.90 -19.53 22.88
N LYS A 3 11.19 -19.50 24.19
CA LYS A 3 10.23 -19.72 25.26
C LYS A 3 9.96 -18.37 25.93
N CYS A 4 8.70 -17.97 26.08
CA CYS A 4 8.36 -16.76 26.82
C CYS A 4 8.74 -16.96 28.30
N MET A 5 9.66 -16.15 28.82
CA MET A 5 10.15 -16.30 30.21
C MET A 5 9.13 -15.87 31.28
N LEU A 6 8.00 -15.27 30.89
CA LEU A 6 6.98 -14.75 31.83
C LEU A 6 5.79 -15.69 32.05
N CYS A 7 5.45 -16.55 31.09
CA CYS A 7 4.25 -17.41 31.20
C CYS A 7 4.47 -18.89 30.85
N GLY A 8 5.67 -19.29 30.45
CA GLY A 8 5.99 -20.70 30.15
C GLY A 8 5.25 -21.30 28.94
N GLN A 9 4.41 -20.52 28.27
CA GLN A 9 3.62 -20.96 27.12
C GLN A 9 4.50 -21.12 25.89
N LYS A 10 4.31 -22.23 25.16
CA LYS A 10 5.00 -22.50 23.90
C LYS A 10 4.45 -21.53 22.84
N ILE A 11 5.33 -20.71 22.27
CA ILE A 11 5.00 -19.92 21.08
C ILE A 11 5.23 -20.85 19.89
N GLU A 12 4.14 -21.36 19.32
CA GLU A 12 4.17 -22.07 18.05
C GLU A 12 4.17 -21.02 16.95
N LEU A 13 5.32 -20.83 16.31
CA LEU A 13 5.43 -20.02 15.10
C LEU A 13 4.60 -20.70 14.01
N GLN A 14 3.42 -20.15 13.73
CA GLN A 14 2.70 -20.52 12.51
C GLN A 14 3.57 -20.10 11.32
N GLN A 15 4.04 -21.10 10.58
CA GLN A 15 4.70 -20.89 9.30
C GLN A 15 3.69 -20.25 8.36
N SER A 16 3.93 -19.01 7.96
CA SER A 16 3.19 -18.37 6.89
C SER A 16 3.46 -19.14 5.60
N GLU A 17 2.41 -19.70 5.02
CA GLU A 17 2.41 -20.41 3.75
C GLU A 17 2.92 -19.48 2.63
N THR A 18 3.99 -19.89 1.95
CA THR A 18 4.55 -19.15 0.81
C THR A 18 3.57 -19.25 -0.35
N ILE A 19 3.00 -18.12 -0.77
CA ILE A 19 2.22 -18.04 -2.01
C ILE A 19 3.20 -18.15 -3.17
N GLU A 20 3.23 -19.31 -3.85
CA GLU A 20 3.95 -19.46 -5.10
C GLU A 20 3.26 -18.63 -6.19
N VAL A 21 3.91 -17.54 -6.61
CA VAL A 21 3.50 -16.75 -7.76
C VAL A 21 3.92 -17.52 -9.01
N LYS A 22 2.94 -17.99 -9.78
CA LYS A 22 3.16 -18.63 -11.08
C LYS A 22 3.67 -17.59 -12.07
N GLU A 23 4.97 -17.62 -12.38
CA GLU A 23 5.55 -16.83 -13.47
C GLU A 23 4.82 -17.15 -14.79
N SER A 24 4.25 -16.13 -15.41
CA SER A 24 3.66 -16.23 -16.75
C SER A 24 4.68 -15.70 -17.74
N ASP A 25 5.56 -16.57 -18.23
CA ASP A 25 6.38 -16.30 -19.41
C ASP A 25 5.46 -16.21 -20.64
N THR A 26 5.08 -15.00 -21.02
CA THR A 26 4.50 -14.75 -22.34
C THR A 26 5.50 -13.90 -23.11
N PHE A 27 6.47 -14.59 -23.72
CA PHE A 27 7.46 -13.97 -24.58
C PHE A 27 6.78 -13.54 -25.89
N CYS A 28 6.78 -12.24 -26.19
CA CYS A 28 6.31 -11.72 -27.46
C CYS A 28 7.35 -12.02 -28.55
N GLU A 29 7.38 -13.26 -29.04
CA GLU A 29 7.99 -13.58 -30.33
C GLU A 29 7.07 -13.01 -31.42
N ASN A 30 7.46 -11.89 -32.04
CA ASN A 30 7.08 -11.51 -33.41
C ASN A 30 7.83 -10.24 -33.84
N ASN A 31 9.10 -10.43 -34.21
CA ASN A 31 9.84 -9.51 -35.10
C ASN A 31 10.55 -10.33 -36.17
N GLY A 32 9.77 -11.03 -37.01
CA GLY A 32 10.28 -11.66 -38.23
C GLY A 32 10.49 -10.58 -39.30
N VAL A 33 11.70 -10.04 -39.38
CA VAL A 33 12.13 -9.23 -40.53
C VAL A 33 12.52 -10.19 -41.65
N THR A 34 11.79 -10.17 -42.76
CA THR A 34 12.17 -10.87 -43.99
C THR A 34 13.06 -9.93 -44.79
N LEU A 35 14.35 -10.28 -44.94
CA LEU A 35 15.25 -9.61 -45.88
C LEU A 35 15.07 -10.28 -47.25
N ASP A 36 14.39 -9.58 -48.15
CA ASP A 36 14.41 -9.93 -49.57
C ASP A 36 15.82 -9.69 -50.12
N ASN A 37 16.43 -10.79 -50.55
CA ASN A 37 17.71 -10.82 -51.24
C ASN A 37 17.52 -10.26 -52.67
N PHE A 38 17.94 -9.01 -52.90
CA PHE A 38 18.26 -8.56 -54.25
C PHE A 38 19.71 -8.89 -54.52
N ASP A 39 19.92 -10.05 -55.15
CA ASP A 39 21.18 -10.37 -55.81
C ASP A 39 21.32 -9.48 -57.04
N THR A 40 22.26 -8.56 -57.01
CA THR A 40 22.98 -8.11 -58.20
C THR A 40 24.39 -7.75 -57.78
N SER A 41 25.24 -8.78 -57.76
CA SER A 41 26.54 -8.80 -58.45
C SER A 41 27.27 -7.45 -58.56
N ASP A 42 28.25 -7.20 -57.70
CA ASP A 42 29.67 -7.34 -58.07
C ASP A 42 30.61 -6.65 -57.07
N ASP A 43 31.75 -7.32 -56.89
CA ASP A 43 32.88 -7.12 -56.00
C ASP A 43 33.38 -5.67 -55.81
N ILE A 44 33.59 -5.22 -54.57
CA ILE A 44 34.35 -3.98 -54.28
C ILE A 44 35.48 -4.27 -53.30
N GLN A 45 36.67 -4.48 -53.86
CA GLN A 45 37.96 -4.37 -53.17
C GLN A 45 38.24 -2.92 -52.78
N ILE A 46 38.79 -2.69 -51.59
CA ILE A 46 39.32 -1.40 -51.11
C ILE A 46 40.86 -1.55 -51.09
N PRO A 47 41.70 -0.68 -51.73
CA PRO A 47 41.95 0.69 -51.22
C PRO A 47 42.38 1.81 -52.23
N SER A 48 42.07 3.08 -51.86
CA SER A 48 42.68 4.45 -52.06
C SER A 48 43.72 4.74 -53.18
N PRO A 49 44.02 5.99 -53.67
CA PRO A 49 43.68 7.35 -53.16
C PRO A 49 43.40 8.53 -54.18
N THR A 50 42.61 9.54 -53.76
CA THR A 50 42.57 11.00 -54.17
C THR A 50 42.41 11.43 -55.65
N PRO A 51 42.14 12.72 -55.95
CA PRO A 51 41.36 13.78 -55.27
C PRO A 51 40.19 14.22 -56.19
N GLN A 52 39.22 15.04 -55.76
CA GLN A 52 38.72 16.21 -56.53
C GLN A 52 37.69 16.96 -55.67
N THR A 53 37.97 18.26 -55.58
CA THR A 53 37.19 19.38 -55.07
C THR A 53 35.70 19.35 -55.41
N ASP A 54 34.85 19.71 -54.45
CA ASP A 54 33.99 20.89 -54.60
C ASP A 54 33.47 21.42 -53.27
N LYS A 55 33.43 22.76 -53.17
CA LYS A 55 33.18 23.55 -51.96
C LYS A 55 31.69 23.92 -51.82
N LEU A 56 31.17 23.76 -50.60
CA LEU A 56 30.15 24.58 -49.89
C LEU A 56 28.69 24.56 -50.45
N PRO A 57 27.62 24.87 -49.66
CA PRO A 57 27.61 25.43 -48.31
C PRO A 57 26.67 24.81 -47.25
N THR A 58 27.14 25.00 -46.02
CA THR A 58 26.43 24.92 -44.73
C THR A 58 25.22 25.85 -44.67
N LYS A 59 24.00 25.32 -44.46
CA LYS A 59 22.89 26.00 -43.77
C LYS A 59 21.96 24.99 -43.07
N SER A 60 22.31 24.54 -41.86
CA SER A 60 21.36 23.86 -40.99
C SER A 60 20.36 24.88 -40.47
N LYS A 61 19.21 24.96 -41.13
CA LYS A 61 18.10 25.83 -40.76
C LYS A 61 17.46 25.25 -39.49
N SER A 62 17.90 25.72 -38.33
CA SER A 62 17.28 25.40 -37.03
C SER A 62 15.86 25.98 -37.00
N LYS A 63 14.92 25.17 -37.47
CA LYS A 63 13.48 25.45 -37.38
C LYS A 63 13.10 25.40 -35.90
N LYS A 64 12.95 26.58 -35.29
CA LYS A 64 12.32 26.75 -33.96
C LYS A 64 11.00 25.98 -33.98
N ARG A 65 10.92 24.90 -33.20
CA ARG A 65 9.66 24.21 -32.94
C ARG A 65 8.80 25.17 -32.12
N LYS A 66 7.58 25.39 -32.58
CA LYS A 66 6.54 26.07 -31.80
C LYS A 66 6.23 25.13 -30.64
N ALA A 67 6.40 25.62 -29.42
CA ALA A 67 5.70 25.03 -28.28
C ALA A 67 4.22 25.34 -28.51
N ASP A 68 3.38 24.29 -28.59
CA ASP A 68 1.96 24.28 -28.24
C ASP A 68 1.32 23.02 -28.83
N GLU A 69 1.37 21.93 -28.07
CA GLU A 69 0.32 20.90 -27.95
C GLU A 69 0.78 20.05 -26.77
N GLU A 70 0.04 20.05 -25.66
CA GLU A 70 0.29 19.12 -24.55
C GLU A 70 0.42 17.71 -25.16
N ASP A 71 1.57 17.06 -24.97
CA ASP A 71 1.83 15.76 -25.57
C ASP A 71 0.69 14.80 -25.15
N PRO A 72 -0.07 14.21 -26.08
CA PRO A 72 -1.17 13.29 -25.76
C PRO A 72 -0.72 12.14 -24.84
N ILE A 73 0.58 11.81 -24.85
CA ILE A 73 1.20 10.85 -23.94
C ILE A 73 1.29 11.44 -22.53
N TRP A 74 1.72 12.70 -22.41
CA TRP A 74 1.81 13.38 -21.12
C TRP A 74 0.45 13.55 -20.45
N SER A 75 -0.59 13.91 -21.22
CA SER A 75 -1.97 13.98 -20.69
C SER A 75 -2.45 12.64 -20.13
N LYS A 76 -2.22 11.53 -20.85
CA LYS A 76 -2.56 10.19 -20.35
C LYS A 76 -1.77 9.79 -19.11
N ILE A 77 -0.48 10.14 -19.06
CA ILE A 77 0.36 9.92 -17.87
C ILE A 77 -0.20 10.72 -16.70
N ALA A 78 -0.48 12.01 -16.89
CA ALA A 78 -1.05 12.86 -15.86
C ALA A 78 -2.38 12.30 -15.33
N ASP A 79 -3.31 11.95 -16.23
CA ASP A 79 -4.60 11.36 -15.86
C ASP A 79 -4.43 10.04 -15.08
N SER A 80 -3.50 9.18 -15.50
CA SER A 80 -3.22 7.93 -14.79
C SER A 80 -2.68 8.18 -13.37
N LEU A 81 -1.80 9.18 -13.20
CA LEU A 81 -1.27 9.58 -11.90
C LEU A 81 -2.36 10.17 -10.99
N TYR A 82 -3.23 11.03 -11.53
CA TYR A 82 -4.39 11.54 -10.80
C TYR A 82 -5.30 10.41 -10.32
N ASN A 83 -5.57 9.41 -11.16
CA ASN A 83 -6.37 8.25 -10.79
C ASN A 83 -5.72 7.43 -9.65
N ILE A 84 -4.41 7.23 -9.68
CA ILE A 84 -3.67 6.56 -8.59
C ILE A 84 -3.78 7.37 -7.29
N VAL A 85 -3.53 8.69 -7.34
CA VAL A 85 -3.63 9.56 -6.17
C VAL A 85 -5.04 9.52 -5.57
N HIS A 86 -6.08 9.56 -6.41
CA HIS A 86 -7.46 9.44 -5.95
C HIS A 86 -7.79 8.05 -5.39
N ALA A 87 -7.21 6.97 -5.93
CA ALA A 87 -7.37 5.64 -5.37
C ALA A 87 -6.69 5.52 -4.00
N LEU A 88 -5.52 6.13 -3.82
CA LEU A 88 -4.83 6.22 -2.54
C LEU A 88 -5.60 7.09 -1.53
N ASP A 89 -6.19 8.21 -1.92
CA ASP A 89 -7.01 9.02 -0.99
C ASP A 89 -8.23 8.24 -0.50
N ARG A 90 -8.91 7.54 -1.43
CA ARG A 90 -10.06 6.69 -1.07
C ARG A 90 -9.64 5.52 -0.17
N ASN A 91 -8.51 4.89 -0.44
CA ASN A 91 -8.05 3.76 0.37
C ASN A 91 -7.70 4.20 1.80
N SER A 92 -7.19 5.42 1.98
CA SER A 92 -6.78 5.95 3.29
C SER A 92 -7.98 6.04 4.23
N LYS A 93 -9.11 6.54 3.72
CA LYS A 93 -10.39 6.63 4.45
C LYS A 93 -10.96 5.26 4.82
N VAL A 94 -10.83 4.28 3.92
CA VAL A 94 -11.28 2.90 4.19
C VAL A 94 -10.41 2.24 5.25
N ILE A 95 -9.09 2.43 5.20
CA ILE A 95 -8.16 1.88 6.19
C ILE A 95 -8.44 2.45 7.57
N GLU A 96 -8.68 3.76 7.68
CA GLU A 96 -9.00 4.41 8.94
C GLU A 96 -10.28 3.84 9.57
N ASN A 97 -11.35 3.68 8.78
CA ASN A 97 -12.62 3.12 9.24
C ASN A 97 -12.58 1.60 9.53
N SER A 98 -11.58 0.89 9.00
CA SER A 98 -11.42 -0.55 9.23
C SER A 98 -10.78 -0.88 10.58
N ARG A 99 -10.11 0.09 11.20
CA ARG A 99 -9.39 -0.13 12.46
C ARG A 99 -10.36 -0.10 13.64
N PRO A 100 -10.26 -1.06 14.57
CA PRO A 100 -10.99 -0.98 15.82
C PRO A 100 -10.66 0.34 16.54
N HIS A 101 -11.69 1.02 17.03
CA HIS A 101 -11.51 2.22 17.84
C HIS A 101 -10.67 1.89 19.09
N VAL A 102 -9.67 2.72 19.37
CA VAL A 102 -8.79 2.60 20.52
C VAL A 102 -9.20 3.66 21.53
N TYR A 103 -9.78 3.23 22.64
CA TYR A 103 -10.21 4.10 23.71
C TYR A 103 -8.99 4.67 24.44
N THR A 104 -8.97 5.99 24.62
CA THR A 104 -7.99 6.68 25.44
C THR A 104 -8.31 6.52 26.92
N GLU A 105 -7.30 6.67 27.77
CA GLU A 105 -7.43 6.67 29.23
C GLU A 105 -8.54 7.60 29.72
N LYS A 106 -8.60 8.81 29.16
CA LYS A 106 -9.60 9.81 29.49
C LYS A 106 -11.00 9.34 29.12
N GLU A 107 -11.20 8.84 27.91
CA GLU A 107 -12.50 8.34 27.44
C GLU A 107 -13.00 7.18 28.31
N ILE A 108 -12.11 6.25 28.67
CA ILE A 108 -12.46 5.14 29.57
C ILE A 108 -12.96 5.67 30.91
N TYR A 109 -12.27 6.66 31.49
CA TYR A 109 -12.63 7.22 32.78
C TYR A 109 -13.97 7.97 32.72
N GLU A 110 -14.21 8.76 31.68
CA GLU A 110 -15.47 9.49 31.46
C GLU A 110 -16.65 8.53 31.27
N GLU A 111 -16.50 7.48 30.45
CA GLU A 111 -17.52 6.46 30.25
C GLU A 111 -17.87 5.72 31.56
N LEU A 112 -16.86 5.39 32.39
CA LEU A 112 -17.08 4.77 33.69
C LEU A 112 -17.85 5.68 34.65
N GLN A 113 -17.66 7.01 34.58
CA GLN A 113 -18.45 7.95 35.37
C GLN A 113 -19.91 7.98 34.92
N CYS A 114 -20.17 7.82 33.63
CA CYS A 114 -21.53 7.77 33.09
C CYS A 114 -22.29 6.50 33.49
N LEU A 115 -21.59 5.38 33.71
CA LEU A 115 -22.19 4.07 34.01
C LEU A 115 -22.88 3.98 35.40
N GLY A 116 -22.80 5.02 36.23
CA GLY A 116 -23.45 5.03 37.55
C GLY A 116 -22.86 4.02 38.53
N LEU A 117 -21.59 3.64 38.34
CA LEU A 117 -20.86 2.77 39.26
C LEU A 117 -20.59 3.49 40.59
N ASP A 118 -20.55 2.72 41.68
CA ASP A 118 -20.08 3.23 42.96
C ASP A 118 -18.66 3.77 42.85
N ARG A 119 -18.36 4.86 43.56
CA ARG A 119 -17.05 5.55 43.50
C ARG A 119 -15.87 4.61 43.76
N GLU A 120 -16.08 3.62 44.62
CA GLU A 120 -15.11 2.59 45.01
C GLU A 120 -14.91 1.54 43.91
N ALA A 121 -15.91 1.32 43.05
CA ALA A 121 -15.85 0.39 41.93
C ALA A 121 -15.24 1.00 40.66
N ILE A 122 -15.27 2.34 40.52
CA ILE A 122 -14.71 3.04 39.34
C ILE A 122 -13.21 2.74 39.18
N GLN A 123 -12.42 2.85 40.25
CA GLN A 123 -10.96 2.73 40.13
C GLN A 123 -10.51 1.29 39.79
N PRO A 124 -11.05 0.22 40.41
CA PRO A 124 -10.80 -1.15 39.98
C PRO A 124 -11.22 -1.41 38.52
N ALA A 125 -12.39 -0.94 38.11
CA ALA A 125 -12.87 -1.08 36.74
C ALA A 125 -11.95 -0.36 35.75
N TYR A 126 -11.51 0.85 36.07
CA TYR A 126 -10.59 1.62 35.25
C TYR A 126 -9.27 0.89 35.02
N VAL A 127 -8.63 0.40 36.09
CA VAL A 127 -7.37 -0.37 35.98
C VAL A 127 -7.58 -1.64 35.14
N PHE A 128 -8.66 -2.38 35.38
CA PHE A 128 -8.98 -3.58 34.60
C PHE A 128 -9.13 -3.29 33.10
N LEU A 129 -9.82 -2.21 32.74
CA LEU A 129 -10.04 -1.83 31.35
C LEU A 129 -8.76 -1.34 30.64
N LEU A 130 -7.86 -0.66 31.36
CA LEU A 130 -6.54 -0.29 30.83
C LEU A 130 -5.68 -1.53 30.52
N GLU A 131 -5.72 -2.54 31.39
CA GLU A 131 -4.97 -3.79 31.20
C GLU A 131 -5.58 -4.71 30.13
N ASN A 132 -6.85 -4.52 29.78
CA ASN A 132 -7.60 -5.40 28.89
C ASN A 132 -8.30 -4.63 27.75
N PRO A 133 -7.55 -4.05 26.78
CA PRO A 133 -8.12 -3.21 25.71
C PRO A 133 -9.17 -3.92 24.86
N ASP A 134 -9.02 -5.23 24.63
CA ASP A 134 -10.00 -6.02 23.87
C ASP A 134 -11.36 -6.10 24.60
N LYS A 135 -11.33 -6.23 25.93
CA LYS A 135 -12.53 -6.26 26.77
C LYS A 135 -13.15 -4.87 26.86
N THR A 136 -12.33 -3.82 26.92
CA THR A 136 -12.77 -2.42 26.88
C THR A 136 -13.54 -2.11 25.61
N ARG A 137 -13.00 -2.53 24.46
CA ARG A 137 -13.70 -2.42 23.19
C ARG A 137 -15.02 -3.19 23.18
N GLY A 138 -15.03 -4.42 23.71
CA GLY A 138 -16.24 -5.22 23.85
C GLY A 138 -17.29 -4.54 24.73
N LEU A 139 -16.89 -4.00 25.88
CA LEU A 139 -17.75 -3.34 26.84
C LEU A 139 -18.43 -2.11 26.23
N PHE A 140 -17.66 -1.20 25.64
CA PHE A 140 -18.21 0.05 25.10
C PHE A 140 -18.91 -0.14 23.75
N GLY A 141 -18.70 -1.26 23.07
CA GLY A 141 -19.52 -1.69 21.94
C GLY A 141 -20.90 -2.27 22.34
N CYS A 142 -21.11 -2.60 23.62
CA CYS A 142 -22.37 -3.10 24.16
C CYS A 142 -23.37 -1.95 24.39
N PRO A 143 -24.71 -2.17 24.23
CA PRO A 143 -25.73 -1.22 24.65
C PRO A 143 -25.52 -0.72 26.07
N PHE A 144 -25.77 0.57 26.29
CA PHE A 144 -25.41 1.27 27.53
C PHE A 144 -26.01 0.59 28.78
N GLU A 145 -27.25 0.13 28.66
CA GLU A 145 -28.05 -0.49 29.71
C GLU A 145 -27.41 -1.79 30.25
N ASP A 146 -26.72 -2.53 29.38
CA ASP A 146 -26.12 -3.84 29.70
C ASP A 146 -24.65 -3.73 30.15
N ARG A 147 -24.03 -2.55 30.01
CA ARG A 147 -22.60 -2.36 30.26
C ARG A 147 -22.20 -2.67 31.70
N VAL A 148 -23.01 -2.29 32.70
CA VAL A 148 -22.68 -2.56 34.11
C VAL A 148 -22.69 -4.07 34.40
N LEU A 149 -23.73 -4.77 33.93
CA LEU A 149 -23.82 -6.22 34.08
C LEU A 149 -22.65 -6.90 33.37
N TYR A 150 -22.37 -6.47 32.14
CA TYR A 150 -21.29 -7.04 31.34
C TYR A 150 -19.91 -6.78 31.97
N LEU A 151 -19.66 -5.58 32.47
CA LEU A 151 -18.45 -5.23 33.20
C LEU A 151 -18.26 -6.11 34.44
N ASN A 152 -19.32 -6.36 35.20
CA ASN A 152 -19.28 -7.27 36.34
C ASN A 152 -18.96 -8.71 35.93
N THR A 153 -19.50 -9.19 34.81
CA THR A 153 -19.13 -10.50 34.24
C THR A 153 -17.66 -10.54 33.83
N LEU A 154 -17.16 -9.51 33.16
CA LEU A 154 -15.77 -9.42 32.69
C LEU A 154 -14.76 -9.40 33.85
N MET A 155 -15.10 -8.72 34.95
CA MET A 155 -14.28 -8.64 36.16
C MET A 155 -14.47 -9.84 37.11
N GLY A 156 -15.38 -10.76 36.81
CA GLY A 156 -15.66 -11.94 37.65
C GLY A 156 -16.44 -11.63 38.93
N LEU A 157 -17.18 -10.52 38.96
CA LEU A 157 -18.02 -10.07 40.08
C LEU A 157 -19.48 -10.55 39.98
N GLY A 158 -19.91 -11.02 38.80
CA GLY A 158 -21.24 -11.60 38.62
C GLY A 158 -21.31 -13.03 39.17
N LYS A 159 -21.81 -13.19 40.40
CA LYS A 159 -22.25 -14.46 40.98
C LYS A 159 -23.66 -14.32 41.52
#